data_AF-A0A819T4H6-F1
#
_entry.id   AF-A0A819T4H6-F1
#
_cell.length_a   1.000
_cell.length_b   1.000
_cell.length_c   1.000
_cell.angle_alpha   90.00
_cell.angle_beta   90.00
_cell.angle_gamma   90.00
#
_symmetry.space_group_name_H-M   'P 1'
#
loop_
_entity.id
_entity.type
_entity.pdbx_description
1 polymer ?
#
loop_
_entity_poly.entity_id
_entity_poly.type
_entity_poly.pdbx_seq_one_letter_code
_entity_poly.pdbx_strand_id
1 'polypeptide(L)'
;MAAAIPRHLLETLVNCPSCLQRYTEPRVLPTCGHTICSMCLENEWNEKYKRFCPVKTCRKEISSTINSLNDLPLNQTVIDLIKSCNFNVEANGKCQVCNQSPSFVKCSHCCLFVCFECANQHRRETLTSLTNNINTLEQDYLNMNDYINHAREKLIETRKQSLDNIQNHYTRLIDELRHVQITNEEIVERQSITWNNELELIIDEYKQRCEQISKTIQELRTTITDWSTIEQFKQLQMKLNHLQEDIREANEIFHEHLPDMKVFEIEHDDIQKKTKKINQIDSPCQTDELILGNGKNHLSILSGSIRIQHLD
;
A
#
# COMPACT_ATOMS: atom_id res chain seq x y z
N MET A 1 -9.02 -51.12 -7.40
CA MET A 1 -8.38 -50.83 -8.71
C MET A 1 -7.15 -51.70 -8.81
N ALA A 2 -7.12 -52.69 -9.72
CA ALA A 2 -5.93 -53.52 -9.90
C ALA A 2 -4.96 -52.77 -10.83
N ALA A 3 -3.81 -52.38 -10.31
CA ALA A 3 -2.74 -51.78 -11.13
C ALA A 3 -2.17 -52.86 -12.07
N ALA A 4 -2.22 -52.61 -13.38
CA ALA A 4 -1.53 -53.46 -14.34
C ALA A 4 -0.02 -53.29 -14.13
N ILE A 5 0.67 -54.35 -13.71
CA ILE A 5 2.13 -54.35 -13.54
C ILE A 5 2.77 -54.22 -14.94
N PRO A 6 3.58 -53.19 -15.21
CA PRO A 6 4.32 -53.06 -16.46
C PRO A 6 5.10 -54.35 -16.77
N ARG A 7 5.02 -54.83 -18.02
CA ARG A 7 5.63 -56.10 -18.44
C ARG A 7 7.12 -56.23 -18.08
N HIS A 8 7.89 -55.14 -18.18
CA HIS A 8 9.29 -55.12 -17.79
C HIS A 8 9.51 -55.34 -16.28
N LEU A 9 8.61 -54.80 -15.43
CA LEU A 9 8.63 -55.06 -13.98
C LEU A 9 8.22 -56.51 -13.69
N LEU A 10 7.26 -57.05 -14.44
CA LEU A 10 6.87 -58.45 -14.32
C LEU A 10 8.03 -59.40 -14.67
N GLU A 11 8.76 -59.11 -15.75
CA GLU A 11 9.94 -59.88 -16.19
C GLU A 11 11.05 -59.88 -15.12
N THR A 12 11.27 -58.77 -14.42
CA THR A 12 12.23 -58.73 -13.29
C THR A 12 11.78 -59.51 -12.06
N LEU A 13 10.46 -59.71 -11.86
CA LEU A 13 9.91 -60.41 -10.70
C LEU A 13 9.87 -61.94 -10.88
N VAL A 14 9.89 -62.43 -12.12
CA VAL A 14 9.77 -63.87 -12.45
C VAL A 14 11.06 -64.51 -12.94
N ASN A 15 12.13 -63.74 -13.10
CA ASN A 15 13.43 -64.23 -13.56
C ASN A 15 14.46 -64.29 -12.42
N CYS A 16 15.29 -65.33 -12.45
CA CYS A 16 16.36 -65.56 -11.51
C CYS A 16 17.52 -64.59 -11.76
N PRO A 17 18.01 -63.85 -10.76
CA PRO A 17 19.10 -62.89 -10.94
C PRO A 17 20.47 -63.57 -11.20
N SER A 18 20.58 -64.88 -11.00
CA SER A 18 21.81 -65.64 -11.26
C SER A 18 21.91 -66.11 -12.72
N CYS A 19 20.90 -66.81 -13.24
CA CYS A 19 20.90 -67.30 -14.63
C CYS A 19 20.16 -66.38 -15.62
N LEU A 20 19.45 -65.37 -15.13
CA LEU A 20 18.61 -64.43 -15.90
C LEU A 20 17.44 -65.11 -16.65
N GLN A 21 17.15 -66.37 -16.35
CA GLN A 21 16.02 -67.12 -16.89
C GLN A 21 14.85 -67.16 -15.90
N ARG A 22 13.65 -67.53 -16.37
CA ARG A 22 12.49 -67.77 -15.50
C ARG A 22 12.83 -68.76 -14.39
N TYR A 23 12.35 -68.52 -13.17
CA TYR A 23 12.69 -69.38 -12.04
C TYR A 23 12.24 -70.84 -12.26
N THR A 24 13.13 -71.75 -11.89
CA THR A 24 12.87 -73.19 -11.76
C THR A 24 13.19 -73.59 -10.32
N GLU A 25 12.18 -74.08 -9.60
CA GLU A 25 12.26 -74.38 -8.15
C GLU A 25 12.95 -73.25 -7.35
N PRO A 26 12.37 -72.04 -7.31
CA PRO A 26 12.97 -70.89 -6.65
C PRO A 26 13.05 -71.09 -5.14
N ARG A 27 14.24 -70.91 -4.54
CA ARG A 27 14.48 -70.98 -3.09
C ARG A 27 14.84 -69.61 -2.52
N VAL A 28 14.32 -69.29 -1.34
CA VAL A 28 14.59 -68.02 -0.64
C VAL A 28 15.79 -68.18 0.29
N LEU A 29 16.77 -67.30 0.15
CA LEU A 29 17.92 -67.24 1.04
C LEU A 29 17.57 -66.47 2.32
N PRO A 30 17.63 -67.07 3.52
CA PRO A 30 17.07 -66.48 4.74
C PRO A 30 17.82 -65.24 5.24
N THR A 31 19.12 -65.11 4.96
CA THR A 31 19.94 -63.98 5.44
C THR A 31 19.80 -62.72 4.58
N CYS A 32 19.31 -62.85 3.34
CA CYS A 32 19.24 -61.73 2.41
C CYS A 32 17.91 -61.59 1.66
N GLY A 33 16.99 -62.55 1.78
CA GLY A 33 15.69 -62.56 1.13
C GLY A 33 15.73 -62.79 -0.39
N HIS A 34 16.92 -62.90 -1.00
CA HIS A 34 17.02 -63.15 -2.44
C HIS A 34 16.50 -64.54 -2.78
N THR A 35 15.84 -64.62 -3.93
CA THR A 35 15.32 -65.87 -4.48
C THR A 35 16.21 -66.33 -5.62
N ILE A 36 16.60 -67.59 -5.65
CA ILE A 36 17.50 -68.18 -6.65
C ILE A 36 17.01 -69.59 -7.03
N CYS A 37 17.16 -70.01 -8.29
CA CYS A 37 16.83 -71.38 -8.69
C CYS A 37 17.65 -72.42 -7.92
N SER A 38 17.05 -73.56 -7.61
CA SER A 38 17.75 -74.67 -6.95
C SER A 38 19.02 -75.08 -7.70
N MET A 39 18.93 -75.23 -9.03
CA MET A 39 20.06 -75.55 -9.90
C MET A 39 21.17 -74.49 -9.86
N CYS A 40 20.81 -73.20 -9.77
CA CYS A 40 21.80 -72.12 -9.68
C CYS A 40 22.52 -72.12 -8.33
N LEU A 41 21.82 -72.45 -7.25
CA LEU A 41 22.45 -72.61 -5.94
C LEU A 41 23.36 -73.83 -5.90
N GLU A 42 22.92 -74.95 -6.48
CA GLU A 42 23.72 -76.17 -6.60
C GLU A 42 25.03 -75.91 -7.34
N ASN A 43 24.97 -75.28 -8.51
CA ASN A 43 26.15 -74.93 -9.30
C ASN A 43 27.09 -73.98 -8.55
N GLU A 44 26.57 -73.01 -7.81
CA GLU A 44 27.40 -72.03 -7.09
C GLU A 44 28.01 -72.55 -5.79
N TRP A 45 27.40 -73.56 -5.17
CA TRP A 45 27.79 -74.10 -3.86
C TRP A 45 28.48 -75.46 -3.93
N ASN A 46 28.58 -76.09 -5.11
CA ASN A 46 29.03 -77.49 -5.25
C ASN A 46 30.45 -77.79 -4.74
N GLU A 47 31.26 -76.79 -4.40
CA GLU A 47 32.65 -76.99 -3.95
C GLU A 47 33.10 -75.98 -2.86
N LYS A 48 32.18 -75.17 -2.32
CA LYS A 48 32.54 -74.08 -1.39
C LYS A 48 32.18 -74.43 0.06
N TYR A 49 33.18 -74.41 0.94
CA TYR A 49 33.00 -74.52 2.40
C TYR A 49 32.12 -73.42 2.99
N LYS A 50 32.01 -72.28 2.30
CA LYS A 50 31.15 -71.15 2.66
C LYS A 50 30.14 -70.87 1.55
N ARG A 51 28.87 -70.86 1.92
CA ARG A 51 27.74 -70.63 1.02
C ARG A 51 27.40 -69.15 1.03
N PHE A 52 27.51 -68.49 -0.11
CA PHE A 52 27.17 -67.08 -0.26
C PHE A 52 26.00 -66.90 -1.21
N CYS A 53 25.26 -65.81 -1.05
CA CYS A 53 24.26 -65.38 -2.01
C CYS A 53 24.89 -65.20 -3.42
N PRO A 54 24.39 -65.89 -4.47
CA PRO A 54 24.90 -65.76 -5.84
C PRO A 54 24.69 -64.38 -6.49
N VAL A 55 23.84 -63.53 -5.91
CA VAL A 55 23.62 -62.17 -6.42
C VAL A 55 24.89 -61.35 -6.22
N LYS A 56 25.49 -60.89 -7.32
CA LYS A 56 26.81 -60.23 -7.34
C LYS A 56 26.93 -59.03 -6.40
N THR A 57 25.83 -58.29 -6.20
CA THR A 57 25.76 -57.11 -5.33
C THR A 57 25.48 -57.44 -3.86
N CYS A 58 25.04 -58.67 -3.54
CA CYS A 58 24.68 -59.06 -2.19
C CYS A 58 25.79 -59.81 -1.48
N ARG A 59 26.22 -60.96 -2.04
CA ARG A 59 27.28 -61.87 -1.52
C ARG A 59 27.24 -62.12 0.01
N LYS A 60 26.10 -61.97 0.67
CA LYS A 60 25.95 -62.27 2.11
C LYS A 60 26.16 -63.77 2.36
N GLU A 61 26.89 -64.10 3.42
CA GLU A 61 27.08 -65.48 3.88
C GLU A 61 25.73 -66.04 4.34
N ILE A 62 25.46 -67.28 3.95
CA ILE A 62 24.27 -68.03 4.34
C ILE A 62 24.64 -68.85 5.57
N SER A 63 23.74 -68.88 6.57
CA SER A 63 23.97 -69.52 7.87
C SER A 63 24.61 -70.91 7.75
N SER A 64 25.59 -71.19 8.62
CA SER A 64 26.29 -72.47 8.72
C SER A 64 25.39 -73.63 9.18
N THR A 65 24.15 -73.34 9.61
CA THR A 65 23.16 -74.34 10.05
C THR A 65 22.41 -75.00 8.89
N ILE A 66 22.54 -74.49 7.67
CA ILE A 66 21.91 -75.04 6.47
C ILE A 66 22.88 -76.04 5.88
N ASN A 67 22.54 -77.32 5.88
CA ASN A 67 23.43 -78.40 5.46
C ASN A 67 23.14 -78.85 4.01
N SER A 68 21.88 -78.77 3.59
CA SER A 68 21.40 -79.13 2.25
C SER A 68 20.62 -77.99 1.58
N LEU A 69 20.56 -78.00 0.24
CA LEU A 69 19.69 -77.10 -0.53
C LEU A 69 18.21 -77.29 -0.17
N ASN A 70 17.83 -78.50 0.24
CA ASN A 70 16.46 -78.83 0.63
C ASN A 70 16.02 -78.16 1.94
N ASP A 71 16.97 -77.70 2.75
CA ASP A 71 16.69 -76.97 3.99
C ASP A 71 16.24 -75.53 3.72
N LEU A 72 16.40 -75.03 2.49
CA LEU A 72 15.92 -73.71 2.08
C LEU A 72 14.47 -73.78 1.60
N PRO A 73 13.60 -72.88 2.09
CA PRO A 73 12.20 -72.87 1.67
C PRO A 73 12.06 -72.47 0.20
N LEU A 74 11.14 -73.14 -0.49
CA LEU A 74 10.66 -72.69 -1.80
C LEU A 74 9.93 -71.35 -1.66
N ASN A 75 10.13 -70.46 -2.62
CA ASN A 75 9.40 -69.20 -2.69
C ASN A 75 8.01 -69.44 -3.31
N GLN A 76 7.05 -69.85 -2.47
CA GLN A 76 5.70 -70.14 -2.94
C GLN A 76 5.05 -68.92 -3.62
N THR A 77 5.31 -67.71 -3.14
CA THR A 77 4.81 -66.46 -3.75
C THR A 77 5.30 -66.28 -5.18
N VAL A 78 6.58 -66.54 -5.45
CA VAL A 78 7.14 -66.46 -6.82
C VAL A 78 6.61 -67.60 -7.69
N ILE A 79 6.43 -68.81 -7.14
CA ILE A 79 5.83 -69.94 -7.86
C ILE A 79 4.39 -69.61 -8.28
N ASP A 80 3.58 -69.07 -7.36
CA ASP A 80 2.20 -68.68 -7.63
C ASP A 80 2.12 -67.49 -8.58
N LEU A 81 3.08 -66.55 -8.47
CA LEU A 81 3.24 -65.46 -9.43
C LEU A 81 3.55 -66.01 -10.83
N ILE A 82 4.49 -66.95 -11.00
CA ILE A 82 4.83 -67.55 -12.30
C ILE A 82 3.63 -68.28 -12.90
N LYS A 83 2.89 -69.05 -12.09
CA LYS A 83 1.64 -69.72 -12.50
C LYS A 83 0.58 -68.70 -12.94
N SER A 84 0.47 -67.59 -12.22
CA SER A 84 -0.47 -66.51 -12.53
C SER A 84 -0.03 -65.64 -13.71
N CYS A 85 1.29 -65.52 -13.95
CA CYS A 85 1.90 -64.72 -15.02
C CYS A 85 1.71 -65.29 -16.43
N ASN A 86 0.97 -66.39 -16.59
CA ASN A 86 0.33 -66.76 -17.86
C ASN A 86 -0.85 -65.81 -18.19
N PHE A 87 -0.73 -64.52 -17.87
CA PHE A 87 -1.66 -63.48 -18.29
C PHE A 87 -1.45 -63.25 -19.79
N ASN A 88 -2.29 -63.90 -20.60
CA ASN A 88 -2.68 -63.30 -21.87
C ASN A 88 -3.39 -61.99 -21.51
N VAL A 89 -2.70 -60.85 -21.58
CA VAL A 89 -3.38 -59.54 -21.55
C VAL A 89 -4.20 -59.49 -22.82
N GLU A 90 -5.47 -59.87 -22.72
CA GLU A 90 -6.39 -59.84 -23.85
C GLU A 90 -6.46 -58.40 -24.36
N ALA A 91 -6.18 -58.23 -25.65
CA ALA A 91 -6.24 -56.93 -26.28
C ALA A 91 -7.70 -56.46 -26.28
N ASN A 92 -7.94 -55.23 -25.83
CA ASN A 92 -9.26 -54.59 -25.82
C ASN A 92 -9.62 -54.04 -27.22
N GLY A 93 -9.37 -54.82 -28.27
CA GLY A 93 -9.50 -54.39 -29.66
C GLY A 93 -8.30 -53.58 -30.17
N LYS A 94 -8.51 -52.71 -31.15
CA LYS A 94 -7.48 -51.85 -31.74
C LYS A 94 -7.33 -50.54 -30.96
N CYS A 95 -6.11 -50.00 -30.93
CA CYS A 95 -5.83 -48.67 -30.38
C CYS A 95 -6.70 -47.62 -31.08
N GLN A 96 -7.46 -46.84 -30.31
CA GLN A 96 -8.37 -45.82 -30.84
C GLN A 96 -7.63 -44.57 -31.40
N VAL A 97 -6.32 -44.45 -31.15
CA VAL A 97 -5.51 -43.33 -31.65
C VAL A 97 -4.80 -43.69 -32.95
N CYS A 98 -4.01 -44.78 -32.98
CA CYS A 98 -3.25 -45.15 -34.18
C CYS A 98 -3.95 -46.18 -35.08
N ASN A 99 -4.95 -46.91 -34.56
CA ASN A 99 -5.68 -47.99 -35.24
C ASN A 99 -4.81 -49.13 -35.82
N GLN A 100 -3.52 -49.16 -35.47
CA GLN A 100 -2.54 -50.12 -35.99
C GLN A 100 -2.16 -51.17 -34.94
N SER A 101 -1.92 -50.75 -33.70
CA SER A 101 -1.55 -51.63 -32.60
C SER A 101 -2.77 -52.10 -31.79
N PRO A 102 -2.70 -53.25 -31.12
CA PRO A 102 -3.73 -53.65 -30.16
C PRO A 102 -3.80 -52.66 -28.99
N SER A 103 -5.00 -52.46 -28.45
CA SER A 103 -5.23 -51.67 -27.25
C SER A 103 -5.00 -52.53 -26.01
N PHE A 104 -4.30 -51.98 -25.02
CA PHE A 104 -4.01 -52.68 -23.76
C PHE A 104 -4.44 -51.88 -22.53
N VAL A 105 -4.62 -50.55 -22.66
CA VAL A 105 -4.86 -49.65 -21.53
C VAL A 105 -5.97 -48.67 -21.87
N LYS A 106 -6.88 -48.41 -20.93
CA LYS A 106 -7.81 -47.29 -21.00
C LYS A 106 -7.17 -46.08 -20.31
N CYS A 107 -7.00 -44.97 -21.02
CA CYS A 107 -6.47 -43.74 -20.45
C CYS A 107 -7.49 -43.12 -19.48
N SER A 108 -7.05 -42.73 -18.27
CA SER A 108 -7.93 -42.08 -17.28
C SER A 108 -8.25 -40.62 -17.60
N HIS A 109 -7.42 -39.95 -18.39
CA HIS A 109 -7.62 -38.55 -18.77
C HIS A 109 -8.70 -38.38 -19.84
N CYS A 110 -8.65 -39.18 -20.91
CA CYS A 110 -9.55 -39.07 -22.07
C CYS A 110 -10.47 -40.29 -22.26
N CYS A 111 -10.40 -41.28 -21.37
CA CYS A 111 -11.20 -42.51 -21.42
C CYS A 111 -11.01 -43.39 -22.67
N LEU A 112 -9.99 -43.12 -23.50
CA LEU A 112 -9.69 -43.86 -24.72
C LEU A 112 -8.88 -45.13 -24.46
N PHE A 113 -9.19 -46.18 -25.21
CA PHE A 113 -8.45 -47.44 -25.28
C PHE A 113 -7.26 -47.31 -26.24
N VAL A 114 -6.05 -47.39 -25.70
CA VAL A 114 -4.81 -47.05 -26.42
C VAL A 114 -3.73 -48.13 -26.27
N CYS A 115 -2.82 -48.19 -27.25
CA CYS A 115 -1.58 -48.94 -27.13
C CYS A 115 -0.57 -48.19 -26.24
N PHE A 116 0.49 -48.86 -25.80
CA PHE A 116 1.49 -48.28 -24.91
C PHE A 116 2.20 -47.04 -25.48
N GLU A 117 2.49 -47.03 -26.79
CA GLU A 117 3.16 -45.89 -27.42
C GLU A 117 2.27 -44.65 -27.42
N CYS A 118 1.02 -44.78 -27.88
CA CYS A 118 0.05 -43.69 -27.85
C CYS A 118 -0.26 -43.22 -26.42
N ALA A 119 -0.33 -44.13 -25.44
CA ALA A 119 -0.52 -43.76 -24.04
C ALA A 119 0.66 -42.93 -23.49
N ASN A 120 1.90 -43.33 -23.81
CA ASN A 120 3.10 -42.61 -23.39
C ASN A 120 3.23 -41.25 -24.07
N GLN A 121 2.93 -41.16 -25.37
CA GLN A 121 2.92 -39.89 -26.09
C GLN A 121 1.86 -38.95 -25.52
N HIS A 122 0.63 -39.41 -25.35
CA HIS A 122 -0.47 -38.64 -24.75
C HIS A 122 -0.09 -38.11 -23.36
N ARG A 123 0.54 -38.95 -22.53
CA ARG A 123 1.01 -38.55 -21.19
C ARG A 123 2.06 -37.45 -21.28
N ARG A 124 3.03 -37.54 -22.19
CA ARG A 124 4.07 -36.50 -22.39
C ARG A 124 3.44 -35.18 -22.82
N GLU A 125 2.58 -35.20 -23.82
CA GLU A 125 1.89 -34.00 -24.34
C GLU A 125 1.02 -33.34 -23.26
N THR A 126 0.26 -34.15 -22.51
CA THR A 126 -0.58 -33.65 -21.40
C THR A 126 0.29 -33.00 -20.32
N LEU A 127 1.42 -33.61 -19.95
CA LEU A 127 2.35 -33.04 -18.98
C LEU A 127 2.96 -31.72 -19.47
N THR A 128 3.41 -31.66 -20.73
CA THR A 128 3.94 -30.43 -21.32
C THR A 128 2.88 -29.33 -21.33
N SER A 129 1.64 -29.64 -21.70
CA SER A 129 0.54 -28.66 -21.66
C SER A 129 0.26 -28.17 -20.24
N LEU A 130 0.25 -29.06 -19.25
CA LEU A 130 0.06 -28.68 -17.84
C LEU A 130 1.20 -27.80 -17.34
N THR A 131 2.45 -28.14 -17.64
CA THR A 131 3.63 -27.33 -17.28
C THR A 131 3.55 -25.95 -17.92
N ASN A 132 3.19 -25.85 -19.19
CA ASN A 132 3.04 -24.56 -19.85
C ASN A 132 1.96 -23.71 -19.20
N ASN A 133 0.80 -24.31 -18.88
CA ASN A 133 -0.29 -23.61 -18.19
C ASN A 133 0.14 -23.12 -16.80
N ILE A 134 0.88 -23.93 -16.04
CA ILE A 134 1.44 -23.53 -14.74
C ILE A 134 2.37 -22.33 -14.91
N ASN A 135 3.32 -22.40 -15.85
CA ASN A 135 4.25 -21.29 -16.10
C ASN A 135 3.53 -20.00 -16.52
N THR A 136 2.46 -20.11 -17.32
CA THR A 136 1.62 -18.94 -17.67
C THR A 136 0.94 -18.35 -16.44
N LEU A 137 0.35 -19.19 -15.58
CA LEU A 137 -0.29 -18.72 -14.34
C LEU A 137 0.73 -18.09 -13.37
N GLU A 138 1.94 -18.63 -13.29
CA GLU A 138 3.03 -18.04 -12.50
C GLU A 138 3.41 -16.65 -13.03
N GLN A 139 3.52 -16.51 -14.36
CA GLN A 139 3.81 -15.22 -14.98
C GLN A 139 2.67 -14.20 -14.76
N ASP A 140 1.41 -14.63 -14.90
CA ASP A 140 0.25 -13.77 -14.66
C ASP A 140 0.18 -13.31 -13.20
N TYR A 141 0.51 -14.19 -12.26
CA TYR A 141 0.62 -13.84 -10.84
C TYR A 141 1.68 -12.76 -10.59
N LEU A 142 2.88 -12.91 -11.20
CA LEU A 142 3.94 -11.90 -11.07
C LEU A 142 3.51 -10.55 -11.66
N ASN A 143 2.88 -10.57 -12.85
CA ASN A 143 2.37 -9.36 -13.47
C ASN A 143 1.31 -8.67 -12.59
N MET A 144 0.38 -9.43 -12.01
CA MET A 144 -0.61 -8.89 -11.06
C MET A 144 0.06 -8.28 -9.82
N ASN A 145 1.09 -8.92 -9.29
CA ASN A 145 1.83 -8.39 -8.16
C ASN A 145 2.54 -7.07 -8.50
N ASP A 146 3.12 -6.95 -9.68
CA ASP A 146 3.73 -5.70 -10.16
C ASP A 146 2.71 -4.58 -10.32
N TYR A 147 1.52 -4.87 -10.86
CA TYR A 147 0.42 -3.90 -10.93
C TYR A 147 -0.03 -3.42 -9.54
N ILE A 148 -0.11 -4.34 -8.57
CA ILE A 148 -0.47 -3.99 -7.18
C ILE A 148 0.61 -3.08 -6.57
N ASN A 149 1.89 -3.38 -6.79
CA ASN A 149 2.99 -2.57 -6.28
C ASN A 149 3.00 -1.17 -6.90
N HIS A 150 2.87 -1.08 -8.23
CA HIS A 150 2.77 0.20 -8.92
C HIS A 150 1.55 1.02 -8.46
N ALA A 151 0.39 0.38 -8.24
CA ALA A 151 -0.78 1.04 -7.70
C ALA A 151 -0.54 1.59 -6.28
N ARG A 152 0.15 0.83 -5.42
CA ARG A 152 0.54 1.27 -4.07
C ARG A 152 1.48 2.46 -4.11
N GLU A 153 2.52 2.42 -4.95
CA GLU A 153 3.46 3.54 -5.13
C GLU A 153 2.75 4.80 -5.60
N LYS A 154 1.88 4.67 -6.62
CA LYS A 154 1.10 5.79 -7.13
C LYS A 154 0.16 6.40 -6.08
N LEU A 155 -0.46 5.57 -5.22
CA LEU A 155 -1.28 6.04 -4.11
C LEU A 155 -0.46 6.82 -3.08
N ILE A 156 0.73 6.33 -2.72
CA ILE A 156 1.64 7.01 -1.79
C ILE A 156 2.06 8.37 -2.35
N GLU A 157 2.46 8.41 -3.63
CA GLU A 157 2.88 9.64 -4.29
C GLU A 157 1.74 10.67 -4.38
N THR A 158 0.54 10.22 -4.81
CA THR A 158 -0.64 11.10 -4.89
C THR A 158 -1.02 11.66 -3.51
N ARG A 159 -0.94 10.83 -2.46
CA ARG A 159 -1.20 11.27 -1.08
C ARG A 159 -0.19 12.32 -0.63
N LYS A 160 1.10 12.10 -0.93
CA LYS A 160 2.18 13.04 -0.59
C LYS A 160 1.98 14.38 -1.30
N GLN A 161 1.72 14.37 -2.60
CA GLN A 161 1.45 15.59 -3.38
C GLN A 161 0.24 16.35 -2.86
N SER A 162 -0.83 15.66 -2.48
CA SER A 162 -2.02 16.30 -1.87
C SER A 162 -1.68 16.97 -0.54
N LEU A 163 -0.93 16.29 0.33
CA LEU A 163 -0.48 16.86 1.61
C LEU A 163 0.43 18.09 1.40
N ASP A 164 1.40 18.01 0.49
CA ASP A 164 2.29 19.14 0.18
C ASP A 164 1.48 20.33 -0.37
N ASN A 165 0.48 20.09 -1.23
CA ASN A 165 -0.38 21.14 -1.76
C ASN A 165 -1.20 21.82 -0.67
N ILE A 166 -1.81 21.04 0.24
CA ILE A 166 -2.57 21.56 1.38
C ILE A 166 -1.66 22.37 2.30
N GLN A 167 -0.49 21.84 2.64
CA GLN A 167 0.49 22.51 3.49
C GLN A 167 0.93 23.84 2.87
N ASN A 168 1.29 23.85 1.60
CA ASN A 168 1.68 25.05 0.88
C ASN A 168 0.56 26.10 0.84
N HIS A 169 -0.69 25.68 0.68
CA HIS A 169 -1.84 26.58 0.70
C HIS A 169 -2.00 27.26 2.07
N TYR A 170 -1.99 26.48 3.15
CA TYR A 170 -2.10 27.05 4.50
C TYR A 170 -0.90 27.92 4.89
N THR A 171 0.32 27.56 4.48
CA THR A 171 1.50 28.40 4.70
C THR A 171 1.34 29.77 4.05
N ARG A 172 0.89 29.83 2.78
CA ARG A 172 0.63 31.11 2.10
C ARG A 172 -0.43 31.95 2.81
N LEU A 173 -1.54 31.33 3.22
CA LEU A 173 -2.60 32.04 3.96
C LEU A 173 -2.09 32.61 5.28
N ILE A 174 -1.26 31.86 6.01
CA ILE A 174 -0.64 32.34 7.26
C ILE A 174 0.27 33.53 6.98
N ASP A 175 1.09 33.48 5.93
CA ASP A 175 1.99 34.56 5.55
C ASP A 175 1.21 35.82 5.13
N GLU A 176 0.14 35.68 4.35
CA GLU A 176 -0.75 36.78 3.97
C GLU A 176 -1.40 37.44 5.20
N LEU A 177 -1.91 36.63 6.14
CA LEU A 177 -2.51 37.14 7.37
C LEU A 177 -1.47 37.89 8.24
N ARG A 178 -0.25 37.37 8.32
CA ARG A 178 0.86 38.04 9.03
C ARG A 178 1.22 39.37 8.38
N HIS A 179 1.30 39.42 7.05
CA HIS A 179 1.57 40.66 6.32
C HIS A 179 0.48 41.72 6.60
N VAL A 180 -0.79 41.33 6.52
CA VAL A 180 -1.90 42.25 6.82
C VAL A 180 -1.86 42.74 8.27
N GLN A 181 -1.52 41.87 9.22
CA GLN A 181 -1.38 42.24 10.62
C GLN A 181 -0.29 43.32 10.81
N ILE A 182 0.91 43.08 10.27
CA ILE A 182 2.03 44.03 10.37
C ILE A 182 1.66 45.37 9.75
N THR A 183 1.05 45.38 8.57
CA THR A 183 0.63 46.62 7.91
C THR A 183 -0.41 47.38 8.74
N ASN A 184 -1.36 46.69 9.37
CA ASN A 184 -2.33 47.36 10.24
C ASN A 184 -1.66 47.94 11.49
N GLU A 185 -0.72 47.22 12.11
CA GLU A 185 0.05 47.71 13.25
C GLU A 185 0.84 48.97 12.89
N GLU A 186 1.52 48.99 11.74
CA GLU A 186 2.25 50.16 11.21
C GLU A 186 1.32 51.36 10.94
N ILE A 187 0.10 51.11 10.43
CA ILE A 187 -0.89 52.16 10.19
C ILE A 187 -1.35 52.78 11.52
N VAL A 188 -1.67 51.94 12.51
CA VAL A 188 -2.12 52.41 13.84
C VAL A 188 -1.02 53.20 14.52
N GLU A 189 0.23 52.72 14.49
CA GLU A 189 1.39 53.43 15.04
C GLU A 189 1.57 54.79 14.37
N ARG A 190 1.51 54.85 13.03
CA ARG A 190 1.63 56.10 12.28
C ARG A 190 0.52 57.08 12.62
N GLN A 191 -0.73 56.63 12.67
CA GLN A 191 -1.87 57.47 13.05
C GLN A 191 -1.73 58.00 14.47
N SER A 192 -1.30 57.16 15.41
CA SER A 192 -1.04 57.55 16.80
C SER A 192 0.02 58.66 16.87
N ILE A 193 1.13 58.52 16.14
CA ILE A 193 2.18 59.55 16.07
C ILE A 193 1.61 60.86 15.49
N THR A 194 0.86 60.79 14.39
CA THR A 194 0.25 61.98 13.77
C THR A 194 -0.67 62.71 14.74
N TRP A 195 -1.58 62.00 15.43
CA TRP A 195 -2.49 62.60 16.39
C TRP A 195 -1.76 63.17 17.61
N ASN A 196 -0.73 62.49 18.12
CA ASN A 196 0.07 63.02 19.23
C ASN A 196 0.77 64.33 18.83
N ASN A 197 1.33 64.40 17.62
CA ASN A 197 1.95 65.63 17.13
C ASN A 197 0.93 66.76 16.95
N GLU A 198 -0.26 66.47 16.41
CA GLU A 198 -1.34 67.45 16.27
C GLU A 198 -1.82 67.97 17.63
N LEU A 199 -1.99 67.07 18.60
CA LEU A 199 -2.36 67.43 19.96
C LEU A 199 -1.28 68.31 20.61
N GLU A 200 -0.01 67.98 20.44
CA GLU A 200 1.12 68.75 20.98
C GLU A 200 1.14 70.17 20.40
N LEU A 201 0.89 70.33 19.09
CA LEU A 201 0.77 71.64 18.44
C LEU A 201 -0.37 72.48 19.04
N ILE A 202 -1.56 71.90 19.22
CA ILE A 202 -2.72 72.60 19.81
C ILE A 202 -2.42 73.02 21.26
N ILE A 203 -1.82 72.12 22.05
CA ILE A 203 -1.42 72.40 23.43
C ILE A 203 -0.42 73.55 23.48
N ASP A 204 0.58 73.56 22.60
CA ASP A 204 1.61 74.61 22.59
C ASP A 204 1.07 75.96 22.13
N GLU A 205 0.19 75.97 21.12
CA GLU A 205 -0.53 77.19 20.70
C GLU A 205 -1.37 77.76 21.85
N TYR A 206 -2.11 76.90 22.56
CA TYR A 206 -2.93 77.32 23.70
C TYR A 206 -2.08 77.84 24.87
N LYS A 207 -0.95 77.20 25.17
CA LYS A 207 0.02 77.70 26.17
C LYS A 207 0.55 79.08 25.80
N GLN A 208 0.93 79.28 24.53
CA GLN A 208 1.43 80.57 24.06
C GLN A 208 0.37 81.66 24.19
N ARG A 209 -0.89 81.35 23.84
CA ARG A 209 -2.02 82.28 24.00
C ARG A 209 -2.28 82.61 25.48
N CYS A 210 -2.22 81.63 26.37
CA CYS A 210 -2.29 81.84 27.82
C CYS A 210 -1.18 82.76 28.35
N GLU A 211 0.06 82.56 27.88
CA GLU A 211 1.20 83.41 28.27
C GLU A 211 0.99 84.86 27.81
N GLN A 212 0.49 85.07 26.59
CA GLN A 212 0.18 86.39 26.06
C GLN A 212 -0.93 87.08 26.85
N ILE A 213 -2.03 86.38 27.14
CA ILE A 213 -3.12 86.87 27.99
C ILE A 213 -2.59 87.27 29.36
N SER A 214 -1.73 86.45 29.97
CA SER A 214 -1.10 86.74 31.27
C SER A 214 -0.26 88.03 31.23
N LYS A 215 0.55 88.22 30.17
CA LYS A 215 1.31 89.47 29.97
C LYS A 215 0.38 90.68 29.85
N THR A 216 -0.69 90.59 29.06
CA THR A 216 -1.67 91.68 28.91
C THR A 216 -2.40 91.99 30.22
N ILE A 217 -2.75 90.98 31.02
CA ILE A 217 -3.31 91.17 32.37
C ILE A 217 -2.32 91.97 33.24
N GLN A 218 -1.03 91.62 33.20
CA GLN A 218 -0.01 92.29 33.99
C GLN A 218 0.18 93.76 33.56
N GLU A 219 0.18 94.04 32.26
CA GLU A 219 0.21 95.41 31.71
C GLU A 219 -1.03 96.22 32.07
N LEU A 220 -2.22 95.60 32.06
CA LEU A 220 -3.45 96.27 32.50
C LEU A 220 -3.40 96.59 34.00
N ARG A 221 -2.86 95.69 34.84
CA ARG A 221 -2.69 95.93 36.28
C ARG A 221 -1.76 97.10 36.59
N THR A 222 -0.72 97.33 35.79
CA THR A 222 0.17 98.50 35.98
C THR A 222 -0.46 99.78 35.45
N THR A 223 -1.17 99.72 34.33
CA THR A 223 -1.75 100.92 33.70
C THR A 223 -3.05 101.39 34.37
N ILE A 224 -3.80 100.52 35.05
CA ILE A 224 -5.03 100.89 35.78
C ILE A 224 -4.78 101.79 36.99
N THR A 225 -3.56 101.85 37.51
CA THR A 225 -3.19 102.75 38.62
C THR A 225 -2.76 104.14 38.15
N ASP A 226 -2.47 104.32 36.86
CA ASP A 226 -1.73 105.48 36.33
C ASP A 226 -2.54 106.34 35.31
N TRP A 227 -3.87 106.23 35.29
CA TRP A 227 -4.72 107.05 34.41
C TRP A 227 -5.08 108.39 35.06
N SER A 228 -5.19 109.44 34.24
CA SER A 228 -5.50 110.82 34.69
C SER A 228 -6.63 111.49 33.89
N THR A 229 -7.10 110.85 32.81
CA THR A 229 -8.14 111.40 31.93
C THR A 229 -9.25 110.37 31.67
N ILE A 230 -10.46 110.89 31.39
CA ILE A 230 -11.62 110.07 31.02
C ILE A 230 -11.35 109.26 29.73
N GLU A 231 -10.54 109.78 28.81
CA GLU A 231 -10.19 109.09 27.56
C GLU A 231 -9.28 107.88 27.82
N GLN A 232 -8.28 108.03 28.70
CA GLN A 232 -7.44 106.90 29.13
C GLN A 232 -8.25 105.82 29.85
N PHE A 233 -9.23 106.21 30.67
CA PHE A 233 -10.14 105.26 31.33
C PHE A 233 -10.99 104.47 30.31
N LYS A 234 -11.55 105.14 29.29
CA LYS A 234 -12.29 104.46 28.21
C LYS A 234 -11.41 103.47 27.44
N GLN A 235 -10.17 103.85 27.14
CA GLN A 235 -9.21 102.96 26.48
C GLN A 235 -8.87 101.73 27.32
N LEU A 236 -8.71 101.88 28.64
CA LEU A 236 -8.53 100.76 29.56
C LEU A 236 -9.75 99.83 29.57
N GLN A 237 -10.96 100.39 29.59
CA GLN A 237 -12.20 99.62 29.55
C GLN A 237 -12.35 98.82 28.25
N MET A 238 -11.98 99.42 27.10
CA MET A 238 -11.97 98.71 25.82
C MET A 238 -10.97 97.56 25.82
N LYS A 239 -9.73 97.78 26.30
CA LYS A 239 -8.73 96.72 26.40
C LYS A 239 -9.16 95.58 27.33
N LEU A 240 -9.82 95.89 28.44
CA LEU A 240 -10.36 94.89 29.36
C LEU A 240 -11.44 94.04 28.69
N ASN A 241 -12.36 94.66 27.95
CA ASN A 241 -13.38 93.93 27.20
C ASN A 241 -12.74 93.03 26.12
N HIS A 242 -11.78 93.54 25.36
CA HIS A 242 -11.06 92.73 24.37
C HIS A 242 -10.35 91.53 25.01
N LEU A 243 -9.71 91.71 26.16
CA LEU A 243 -9.08 90.60 26.88
C LEU A 243 -10.10 89.55 27.36
N GLN A 244 -11.28 89.99 27.83
CA GLN A 244 -12.36 89.07 28.23
C GLN A 244 -12.88 88.25 27.05
N GLU A 245 -12.99 88.87 25.88
CA GLU A 245 -13.34 88.20 24.62
C GLU A 245 -12.26 87.20 24.19
N ASP A 246 -10.98 87.60 24.22
CA ASP A 246 -9.85 86.74 23.87
C ASP A 246 -9.75 85.50 24.77
N ILE A 247 -10.02 85.65 26.07
CA ILE A 247 -10.07 84.52 27.02
C ILE A 247 -11.22 83.58 26.69
N ARG A 248 -12.40 84.11 26.35
CA ARG A 248 -13.55 83.28 26.02
C ARG A 248 -13.31 82.49 24.73
N GLU A 249 -12.84 83.18 23.69
CA GLU A 249 -12.53 82.58 22.39
C GLU A 249 -11.41 81.53 22.51
N ALA A 250 -10.36 81.80 23.29
CA ALA A 250 -9.30 80.81 23.53
C ALA A 250 -9.83 79.51 24.15
N ASN A 251 -10.72 79.62 25.15
CA ASN A 251 -11.32 78.46 25.80
C ASN A 251 -12.26 77.70 24.85
N GLU A 252 -13.08 78.41 24.07
CA GLU A 252 -13.97 77.79 23.08
C GLU A 252 -13.18 77.03 22.01
N ILE A 253 -12.15 77.66 21.44
CA ILE A 253 -11.28 77.04 20.42
C ILE A 253 -10.61 75.80 20.99
N PHE A 254 -10.04 75.85 22.19
CA PHE A 254 -9.38 74.70 22.80
C PHE A 254 -10.34 73.53 23.04
N HIS A 255 -11.56 73.81 23.49
CA HIS A 255 -12.57 72.79 23.74
C HIS A 255 -13.21 72.23 22.45
N GLU A 256 -13.30 73.01 21.38
CA GLU A 256 -13.79 72.57 20.07
C GLU A 256 -12.72 71.81 19.27
N HIS A 257 -11.45 72.19 19.41
CA HIS A 257 -10.31 71.58 18.71
C HIS A 257 -9.67 70.42 19.48
N LEU A 258 -10.04 70.22 20.74
CA LEU A 258 -9.77 68.96 21.43
C LEU A 258 -10.37 67.86 20.54
N PRO A 259 -9.53 67.02 19.90
CA PRO A 259 -10.06 65.97 19.05
C PRO A 259 -11.03 65.17 19.90
N ASP A 260 -12.22 64.88 19.38
CA ASP A 260 -13.09 63.85 19.95
C ASP A 260 -12.21 62.59 20.02
N MET A 261 -11.56 62.38 21.18
CA MET A 261 -10.76 61.20 21.49
C MET A 261 -11.73 60.05 21.70
N LYS A 262 -12.54 59.76 20.70
CA LYS A 262 -13.13 58.45 20.50
C LYS A 262 -11.95 57.53 20.33
N VAL A 263 -11.52 56.95 21.45
CA VAL A 263 -10.78 55.70 21.52
C VAL A 263 -11.21 54.89 20.33
N PHE A 264 -10.28 54.51 19.44
CA PHE A 264 -10.56 53.72 18.23
C PHE A 264 -11.68 52.71 18.49
N GLU A 265 -12.92 53.09 18.21
CA GLU A 265 -14.02 52.16 18.14
C GLU A 265 -13.82 51.56 16.77
N ILE A 266 -13.17 50.40 16.72
CA ILE A 266 -13.13 49.61 15.51
C ILE A 266 -14.59 49.40 15.13
N GLU A 267 -15.06 50.11 14.11
CA GLU A 267 -16.43 50.00 13.66
C GLU A 267 -16.68 48.52 13.35
N HIS A 268 -17.65 47.94 14.06
CA HIS A 268 -17.99 46.52 13.96
C HIS A 268 -18.35 46.13 12.50
N ASP A 269 -18.67 47.12 11.67
CA ASP A 269 -18.95 47.03 10.24
C ASP A 269 -17.70 46.82 9.36
N ASP A 270 -16.53 47.33 9.76
CA ASP A 270 -15.28 47.15 8.99
C ASP A 270 -14.70 45.74 9.19
N ILE A 271 -14.90 45.16 10.38
CA ILE A 271 -14.64 43.74 10.64
C ILE A 271 -15.61 42.88 9.82
N GLN A 272 -16.91 43.23 9.74
CA GLN A 272 -17.91 42.49 8.97
C GLN A 272 -17.71 42.56 7.44
N LYS A 273 -17.27 43.70 6.90
CA LYS A 273 -16.95 43.84 5.47
C LYS A 273 -15.69 43.06 5.09
N LYS A 274 -14.67 43.00 5.96
CA LYS A 274 -13.48 42.15 5.74
C LYS A 274 -13.76 40.66 5.94
N THR A 275 -14.59 40.26 6.90
CA THR A 275 -15.02 38.85 7.04
C THR A 275 -15.89 38.38 5.86
N LYS A 276 -16.70 39.26 5.25
CA LYS A 276 -17.41 38.93 4.00
C LYS A 276 -16.49 38.69 2.80
N LYS A 277 -15.32 39.37 2.73
CA LYS A 277 -14.30 39.11 1.70
C LYS A 277 -13.49 37.84 1.98
N ILE A 278 -13.24 37.51 3.25
CA ILE A 278 -12.57 36.25 3.62
C ILE A 278 -13.50 35.05 3.38
N ASN A 279 -14.82 35.20 3.59
CA ASN A 279 -15.82 34.18 3.24
C ASN A 279 -16.07 34.02 1.73
N GLN A 280 -15.41 34.81 0.88
CA GLN A 280 -15.37 34.66 -0.58
C GLN A 280 -14.06 34.05 -1.09
N ILE A 281 -13.15 33.65 -0.21
CA ILE A 281 -12.07 32.73 -0.59
C ILE A 281 -12.73 31.36 -0.69
N ASP A 282 -12.90 30.92 -1.93
CA ASP A 282 -13.59 29.69 -2.32
C ASP A 282 -13.36 28.57 -1.30
N SER A 283 -14.45 28.13 -0.69
CA SER A 283 -14.51 26.87 0.02
C SER A 283 -13.92 25.79 -0.91
N PRO A 284 -12.96 24.96 -0.46
CA PRO A 284 -12.51 23.81 -1.24
C PRO A 284 -13.60 22.73 -1.23
N CYS A 285 -14.79 23.06 -1.72
CA CYS A 285 -15.88 22.14 -1.98
C CYS A 285 -15.67 21.51 -3.37
N GLN A 286 -14.50 20.89 -3.57
CA GLN A 286 -14.22 20.00 -4.72
C GLN A 286 -13.31 18.81 -4.36
N THR A 287 -12.93 18.61 -3.10
CA THR A 287 -12.17 17.41 -2.70
C THR A 287 -13.03 16.29 -2.11
N ASP A 288 -14.28 16.55 -1.74
CA ASP A 288 -15.16 15.53 -1.17
C ASP A 288 -15.85 14.64 -2.22
N GLU A 289 -15.98 15.09 -3.48
CA GLU A 289 -16.49 14.25 -4.58
C GLU A 289 -15.41 13.36 -5.23
N LEU A 290 -14.13 13.69 -5.09
CA LEU A 290 -13.04 12.90 -5.67
C LEU A 290 -12.65 11.67 -4.83
N ILE A 291 -13.08 11.59 -3.57
CA ILE A 291 -12.86 10.42 -2.70
C ILE A 291 -14.02 9.41 -2.79
N LEU A 292 -15.22 9.84 -3.20
CA LEU A 292 -16.39 8.94 -3.35
C LEU A 292 -16.73 8.59 -4.82
N GLY A 293 -16.21 9.32 -5.82
CA GLY A 293 -16.47 9.06 -7.24
C GLY A 293 -15.56 8.03 -7.91
N ASN A 294 -14.29 7.92 -7.48
CA ASN A 294 -13.31 7.06 -8.18
C ASN A 294 -13.22 5.61 -7.65
N GLY A 295 -13.96 5.27 -6.59
CA GLY A 295 -14.08 3.89 -6.09
C GLY A 295 -15.13 3.03 -6.82
N LYS A 296 -16.02 3.63 -7.63
CA LYS A 296 -17.14 2.90 -8.27
C LYS A 296 -16.97 2.65 -9.78
N ASN A 297 -16.05 3.33 -10.45
CA ASN A 297 -15.94 3.26 -11.92
C ASN A 297 -14.83 2.34 -12.45
N HIS A 298 -14.09 1.64 -11.59
CA HIS A 298 -13.13 0.60 -12.02
C HIS A 298 -13.46 -0.83 -11.57
N LEU A 299 -14.53 -1.02 -10.79
CA LEU A 299 -15.04 -2.35 -10.40
C LEU A 299 -16.13 -2.89 -11.33
N SER A 300 -16.63 -2.09 -12.28
CA SER A 300 -17.67 -2.49 -13.24
C SER A 300 -17.15 -3.18 -14.50
N ILE A 301 -15.83 -3.32 -14.68
CA ILE A 301 -15.24 -4.01 -15.85
C ILE A 301 -14.88 -5.49 -15.54
N LEU A 302 -14.98 -5.94 -14.28
CA LEU A 302 -14.77 -7.36 -13.92
C LEU A 302 -16.06 -8.18 -13.77
N SER A 303 -17.23 -7.62 -14.11
CA SER A 303 -18.49 -8.39 -14.19
C SER A 303 -18.74 -8.92 -15.60
N GLY A 304 -17.80 -9.73 -16.10
CA GLY A 304 -17.96 -10.52 -17.31
C GLY A 304 -18.61 -11.88 -17.00
N SER A 305 -19.94 -11.94 -17.13
CA SER A 305 -20.78 -13.13 -17.40
C SER A 305 -20.26 -14.52 -16.96
N ILE A 306 -20.67 -14.96 -15.77
CA ILE A 306 -20.87 -16.40 -15.50
C ILE A 306 -22.38 -16.65 -15.53
N ARG A 307 -22.88 -17.14 -16.67
CA ARG A 307 -24.20 -17.76 -16.75
C ARG A 307 -24.09 -19.16 -16.14
N ILE A 308 -24.61 -19.31 -14.92
CA ILE A 308 -24.91 -20.64 -14.36
C ILE A 308 -26.27 -21.04 -14.93
N GLN A 309 -26.28 -22.03 -15.83
CA GLN A 309 -27.49 -22.77 -16.17
C GLN A 309 -27.82 -23.67 -14.98
N HIS A 310 -28.95 -23.38 -14.32
CA HIS A 310 -29.62 -24.34 -13.45
C HIS A 310 -30.22 -25.45 -14.32
N LEU A 311 -29.80 -26.69 -14.07
CA LEU A 311 -30.50 -27.91 -14.49
C LEU A 311 -31.29 -28.38 -13.27
N ASP A 312 -32.62 -28.30 -13.37
CA ASP A 312 -33.54 -29.29 -12.83
C ASP A 312 -34.00 -30.19 -13.99
#